data_AF-X0XB08-F1
#
_entry.id   AF-X0XB08-F1
#
_cell.length_a   1.000
_cell.length_b   1.000
_cell.length_c   1.000
_cell.angle_alpha   90.00
_cell.angle_beta   90.00
_cell.angle_gamma   90.00
#
_symmetry.space_group_name_H-M   'P 1'
#
loop_
_entity.id
_entity.type
_entity.pdbx_description
1 polymer ?
#
loop_
_entity_poly.entity_id
_entity_poly.type
_entity_poly.pdbx_seq_one_letter_code
_entity_poly.pdbx_strand_id
1 'polypeptide(L)'
;MIADGFDPAKIKRLYSRPQVFFEADGVILLFTYKEAQVDYGQFTNKWSIRKAKQYIQENEANLTRIEKAYGVDKKVITAILLVETGLGASVGTRSTLNTLSTMAALADPVVRNKLWDLIPDSKKISRKKFEKKATARSKWAYAELKAFLKYTNREGFDPASIPGSFAGAVGVAQFMPSSILAYRKD
;
A
#
# COMPACT_ATOMS: atom_id res chain seq x y z
N MET A 1 5.39 13.57 -13.82
CA MET A 1 6.54 13.26 -12.94
C MET A 1 7.70 14.18 -13.25
N ILE A 2 8.14 14.27 -14.51
CA ILE A 2 9.19 15.21 -14.93
C ILE A 2 8.83 16.66 -14.57
N ALA A 3 7.60 17.08 -14.88
CA ALA A 3 7.09 18.40 -14.49
C ALA A 3 7.03 18.64 -12.97
N ASP A 4 7.12 17.59 -12.15
CA ASP A 4 7.14 17.66 -10.69
C ASP A 4 8.58 17.56 -10.12
N GLY A 5 9.60 17.74 -10.96
CA GLY A 5 11.01 17.78 -10.55
C GLY A 5 11.72 16.42 -10.47
N PHE A 6 11.11 15.35 -10.99
CA PHE A 6 11.78 14.05 -11.08
C PHE A 6 12.71 13.99 -12.30
N ASP A 7 13.92 13.44 -12.10
CA ASP A 7 14.91 13.26 -13.16
C ASP A 7 14.37 12.37 -14.30
N PRO A 8 14.30 12.89 -15.55
CA PRO A 8 13.75 12.15 -16.69
C PRO A 8 14.49 10.84 -17.00
N ALA A 9 15.82 10.84 -16.90
CA ALA A 9 16.64 9.68 -17.23
C ALA A 9 16.47 8.57 -16.17
N LYS A 10 16.38 8.93 -14.89
CA LYS A 10 16.07 7.99 -13.80
C LYS A 10 14.68 7.39 -13.95
N ILE A 11 13.66 8.21 -14.25
CA ILE A 11 12.29 7.72 -14.46
C ILE A 11 12.22 6.79 -15.68
N LYS A 12 12.81 7.19 -16.82
CA LYS A 12 12.84 6.34 -18.02
C LYS A 12 13.52 5.01 -17.72
N ARG A 13 14.70 5.03 -17.08
CA ARG A 13 15.42 3.82 -16.68
C ARG A 13 14.59 2.93 -15.76
N LEU A 14 13.89 3.51 -14.78
CA LEU A 14 13.03 2.76 -13.87
C LEU A 14 11.90 2.04 -14.62
N TYR A 15 11.15 2.75 -15.47
CA TYR A 15 10.03 2.17 -16.20
C TYR A 15 10.42 1.29 -17.40
N SER A 16 11.70 1.29 -17.82
CA SER A 16 12.22 0.34 -18.82
C SER A 16 12.61 -1.01 -18.22
N ARG A 17 12.52 -1.19 -16.90
CA ARG A 17 12.91 -2.44 -16.24
C ARG A 17 11.83 -3.51 -16.38
N PRO A 18 12.21 -4.79 -16.53
CA PRO A 18 11.25 -5.90 -16.68
C PRO A 18 10.39 -6.13 -15.42
N GLN A 19 10.85 -5.70 -14.24
CA GLN A 19 10.06 -5.80 -13.01
C GLN A 19 8.93 -4.76 -12.94
N VAL A 20 8.95 -3.74 -13.82
CA VAL A 20 7.97 -2.66 -13.83
C VAL A 20 6.95 -2.95 -14.92
N PHE A 21 5.73 -3.32 -14.50
CA PHE A 21 4.66 -3.74 -15.38
C PHE A 21 3.32 -3.15 -14.96
N PHE A 22 2.31 -3.29 -15.83
CA PHE A 22 0.95 -2.87 -15.55
C PHE A 22 0.24 -3.91 -14.65
N GLU A 23 0.03 -3.59 -13.38
CA GLU A 23 -0.53 -4.46 -12.34
C GLU A 23 -2.06 -4.44 -12.36
N ALA A 24 -2.65 -5.04 -13.40
CA ALA A 24 -4.09 -5.04 -13.60
C ALA A 24 -4.84 -5.79 -12.48
N ASP A 25 -4.38 -6.99 -12.12
CA ASP A 25 -5.09 -7.88 -11.20
C ASP A 25 -5.29 -7.25 -9.83
N GLY A 26 -4.22 -6.68 -9.26
CA GLY A 26 -4.30 -5.98 -7.98
C GLY A 26 -5.22 -4.76 -8.02
N VAL A 27 -5.13 -3.98 -9.11
CA VAL A 27 -5.93 -2.75 -9.24
C VAL A 27 -7.41 -3.05 -9.49
N ILE A 28 -7.76 -4.12 -10.21
CA ILE A 28 -9.15 -4.57 -10.39
C ILE A 28 -9.80 -4.85 -9.02
N LEU A 29 -9.07 -5.45 -8.07
CA LEU A 29 -9.60 -5.73 -6.73
C LEU A 29 -10.10 -4.45 -6.04
N LEU A 30 -9.49 -3.28 -6.26
CA LEU A 30 -9.94 -2.00 -5.68
C LEU A 30 -11.33 -1.56 -6.18
N PHE A 31 -11.76 -2.07 -7.34
CA PHE A 31 -13.07 -1.77 -7.91
C PHE A 31 -14.12 -2.82 -7.56
N THR A 32 -13.70 -4.04 -7.23
CA THR A 32 -14.58 -5.20 -7.03
C THR A 32 -14.68 -5.68 -5.58
N TYR A 33 -13.72 -5.35 -4.71
CA TYR A 33 -13.68 -5.81 -3.32
C TYR A 33 -14.83 -5.22 -2.48
N LYS A 34 -15.39 -6.04 -1.58
CA LYS A 34 -16.47 -5.67 -0.66
C LYS A 34 -16.01 -5.88 0.78
N GLU A 35 -15.70 -4.81 1.50
CA GLU A 35 -15.18 -4.85 2.89
C GLU A 35 -16.13 -5.45 3.93
N ALA A 36 -17.45 -5.48 3.68
CA ALA A 36 -18.45 -5.94 4.64
C ALA A 36 -18.37 -7.44 5.01
N GLN A 37 -17.36 -8.16 4.51
CA GLN A 37 -17.17 -9.60 4.72
C GLN A 37 -15.93 -9.94 5.57
N VAL A 38 -15.22 -8.94 6.12
CA VAL A 38 -14.04 -9.18 6.96
C VAL A 38 -14.46 -9.64 8.35
N ASP A 39 -14.06 -10.86 8.73
CA ASP A 39 -14.23 -11.38 10.09
C ASP A 39 -13.18 -10.77 11.04
N TYR A 40 -13.57 -9.79 11.85
CA TYR A 40 -12.69 -9.21 12.85
C TYR A 40 -12.49 -10.09 14.09
N GLY A 41 -13.34 -11.10 14.31
CA GLY A 41 -13.23 -12.05 15.43
C GLY A 41 -11.94 -12.87 15.39
N GLN A 42 -11.35 -13.05 14.21
CA GLN A 42 -10.07 -13.73 14.04
C GLN A 42 -8.92 -13.06 14.83
N PHE A 43 -8.97 -11.75 15.06
CA PHE A 43 -7.90 -11.02 15.74
C PHE A 43 -7.97 -11.13 17.27
N THR A 44 -9.14 -11.50 17.82
CA THR A 44 -9.36 -11.65 19.26
C THR A 44 -9.36 -13.11 19.71
N ASN A 45 -9.07 -14.06 18.81
CA ASN A 45 -8.94 -15.46 19.19
C ASN A 45 -7.70 -15.71 20.08
N LYS A 46 -7.67 -16.86 20.78
CA LYS A 46 -6.60 -17.20 21.73
C LYS A 46 -5.20 -17.20 21.10
N TRP A 47 -5.09 -17.64 19.84
CA TRP A 47 -3.82 -17.70 19.13
C TRP A 47 -3.27 -16.30 18.84
N SER A 48 -4.11 -15.41 18.31
CA SER A 48 -3.79 -14.02 18.01
C SER A 48 -3.39 -13.25 19.27
N ILE A 49 -4.13 -13.42 20.37
CA ILE A 49 -3.80 -12.83 21.67
C ILE A 49 -2.45 -13.34 22.19
N ARG A 50 -2.19 -14.64 22.09
CA ARG A 50 -0.90 -15.22 22.51
C ARG A 50 0.25 -14.66 21.68
N LYS A 51 0.09 -14.57 20.36
CA LYS A 51 1.09 -14.00 19.46
C LYS A 51 1.38 -12.53 19.78
N ALA A 52 0.34 -11.73 20.05
CA ALA A 52 0.50 -10.33 20.47
C ALA A 52 1.28 -10.20 21.78
N LYS A 53 0.95 -11.03 22.78
CA LYS A 53 1.69 -11.04 24.07
C LYS A 53 3.17 -11.41 23.88
N GLN A 54 3.45 -12.41 23.05
CA GLN A 54 4.81 -12.81 22.72
C GLN A 54 5.57 -11.68 22.02
N TYR A 55 4.95 -11.03 21.03
CA TYR A 55 5.57 -9.89 20.34
C TYR A 55 5.90 -8.73 21.27
N ILE A 56 5.02 -8.43 22.23
CA ILE A 56 5.29 -7.43 23.26
C ILE A 56 6.51 -7.83 24.09
N GLN A 57 6.57 -9.08 24.57
CA GLN A 57 7.70 -9.57 25.36
C GLN A 57 9.03 -9.50 24.58
N GLU A 58 9.04 -9.93 23.33
CA GLU A 58 10.24 -9.93 22.47
C GLU A 58 10.73 -8.51 22.14
N ASN A 59 9.82 -7.52 22.11
CA ASN A 59 10.11 -6.14 21.72
C ASN A 59 9.97 -5.15 22.89
N GLU A 60 9.97 -5.62 24.13
CA GLU A 60 9.57 -4.85 25.31
C GLU A 60 10.38 -3.56 25.46
N ALA A 61 11.70 -3.62 25.24
CA ALA A 61 12.59 -2.47 25.32
C ALA A 61 12.22 -1.39 24.29
N ASN A 62 12.00 -1.79 23.03
CA ASN A 62 11.64 -0.87 21.96
C ASN A 62 10.24 -0.29 22.15
N LEU A 63 9.26 -1.13 22.48
CA LEU A 63 7.87 -0.71 22.70
C LEU A 63 7.75 0.23 23.90
N THR A 64 8.46 -0.03 24.99
CA THR A 64 8.49 0.86 26.16
C THR A 64 9.14 2.20 25.81
N ARG A 65 10.22 2.20 25.01
CA ARG A 65 10.84 3.43 24.51
C ARG A 65 9.86 4.25 23.67
N ILE A 66 9.14 3.60 22.74
CA ILE A 66 8.15 4.23 21.87
C ILE A 66 6.98 4.78 22.70
N GLU A 67 6.45 4.00 23.62
CA GLU A 67 5.36 4.42 24.51
C GLU A 67 5.75 5.65 25.33
N LYS A 68 6.96 5.67 25.90
CA LYS A 68 7.46 6.84 26.64
C LYS A 68 7.64 8.07 25.73
N ALA A 69 8.09 7.88 24.49
CA ALA A 69 8.38 8.97 23.57
C ALA A 69 7.11 9.59 22.95
N TYR A 70 6.09 8.76 22.67
CA TYR A 70 4.91 9.17 21.91
C TYR A 70 3.59 9.10 22.69
N GLY A 71 3.60 8.55 23.91
CA GLY A 71 2.41 8.44 24.77
C GLY A 71 1.37 7.42 24.29
N VAL A 72 1.76 6.49 23.42
CA VAL A 72 0.86 5.45 22.88
C VAL A 72 1.17 4.11 23.53
N ASP A 73 0.18 3.51 24.20
CA ASP A 73 0.31 2.20 24.87
C ASP A 73 0.81 1.13 23.89
N LYS A 74 1.83 0.37 24.31
CA LYS A 74 2.41 -0.72 23.51
C LYS A 74 1.41 -1.74 22.99
N LYS A 75 0.31 -1.98 23.71
CA LYS A 75 -0.78 -2.87 23.33
C LYS A 75 -1.55 -2.31 22.13
N VAL A 76 -1.74 -0.99 22.05
CA VAL A 76 -2.39 -0.34 20.91
C VAL A 76 -1.51 -0.48 19.67
N ILE A 77 -0.22 -0.18 19.80
CA ILE A 77 0.76 -0.36 18.71
C ILE A 77 0.73 -1.82 18.22
N THR A 78 0.83 -2.77 19.14
CA THR A 78 0.81 -4.20 18.83
C THR A 78 -0.50 -4.64 18.16
N ALA A 79 -1.64 -4.14 18.63
CA ALA A 79 -2.95 -4.46 18.04
C ALA A 79 -3.05 -3.97 16.59
N ILE A 80 -2.56 -2.76 16.30
CA ILE A 80 -2.51 -2.23 14.93
C ILE A 80 -1.64 -3.14 14.05
N LEU A 81 -0.40 -3.44 14.47
CA LEU A 81 0.51 -4.29 13.68
C LEU A 81 -0.04 -5.71 13.47
N LEU A 82 -0.77 -6.24 14.45
CA LEU A 82 -1.45 -7.53 14.34
C LEU A 82 -2.55 -7.51 13.27
N VAL A 83 -3.40 -6.49 13.26
CA VAL A 83 -4.47 -6.36 12.27
C VAL A 83 -3.91 -6.12 10.88
N GLU A 84 -2.91 -5.26 10.75
CA GLU A 84 -2.35 -4.85 9.46
C GLU A 84 -1.58 -5.97 8.75
N THR A 85 -0.72 -6.68 9.49
CA THR A 85 0.24 -7.63 8.88
C THR A 85 0.41 -8.93 9.65
N GLY A 86 -0.39 -9.15 10.69
CA GLY A 86 -0.17 -10.28 11.60
C GLY A 86 1.17 -10.17 12.32
N LEU A 87 1.57 -8.94 12.71
CA LEU A 87 2.87 -8.63 13.33
C LEU A 87 4.05 -8.87 12.39
N GLY A 88 3.91 -8.45 11.13
CA GLY A 88 4.94 -8.55 10.10
C GLY A 88 4.97 -9.88 9.33
N ALA A 89 4.03 -10.79 9.60
CA ALA A 89 3.96 -12.08 8.92
C ALA A 89 3.58 -11.96 7.44
N SER A 90 2.78 -10.95 7.08
CA SER A 90 2.45 -10.65 5.68
C SER A 90 2.40 -9.14 5.46
N VAL A 91 3.37 -8.60 4.73
CA VAL A 91 3.44 -7.16 4.37
C VAL A 91 2.87 -6.88 2.98
N GLY A 92 2.27 -7.90 2.36
CA GLY A 92 1.85 -7.90 0.96
C GLY A 92 2.91 -8.47 0.02
N THR A 93 2.48 -8.90 -1.16
CA THR A 93 3.32 -9.57 -2.17
C THR A 93 3.38 -8.82 -3.50
N ARG A 94 2.62 -7.72 -3.63
CA ARG A 94 2.52 -6.95 -4.87
C ARG A 94 3.57 -5.84 -4.90
N SER A 95 4.00 -5.46 -6.09
CA SER A 95 4.91 -4.30 -6.24
C SER A 95 4.16 -3.01 -5.94
N THR A 96 4.62 -2.26 -4.94
CA THR A 96 4.06 -0.95 -4.59
C THR A 96 4.19 0.03 -5.75
N LEU A 97 5.35 0.02 -6.43
CA LEU A 97 5.59 0.84 -7.61
C LEU A 97 4.56 0.55 -8.71
N ASN A 98 4.38 -0.73 -9.07
CA ASN A 98 3.49 -1.10 -10.16
C ASN A 98 2.04 -0.81 -9.82
N THR A 99 1.63 -1.08 -8.58
CA THR A 99 0.27 -0.82 -8.08
C THR A 99 -0.07 0.68 -8.17
N LEU A 100 0.78 1.55 -7.62
CA LEU A 100 0.56 3.00 -7.65
C LEU A 100 0.67 3.57 -9.07
N SER A 101 1.62 3.07 -9.87
CA SER A 101 1.78 3.49 -11.28
C SER A 101 0.57 3.13 -12.13
N THR A 102 0.05 1.92 -11.95
CA THR A 102 -1.14 1.42 -12.68
C THR A 102 -2.36 2.25 -12.33
N MET A 103 -2.58 2.55 -11.04
CA MET A 103 -3.67 3.42 -10.63
C MET A 103 -3.50 4.86 -11.15
N ALA A 104 -2.30 5.43 -11.09
CA ALA A 104 -2.03 6.76 -11.60
C ALA A 104 -2.27 6.85 -13.12
N ALA A 105 -1.93 5.80 -13.87
CA ALA A 105 -2.17 5.70 -15.31
C ALA A 105 -3.66 5.71 -15.67
N LEU A 106 -4.58 5.45 -14.72
CA LEU A 106 -6.03 5.60 -14.94
C LEU A 106 -6.47 7.06 -15.16
N ALA A 107 -5.56 8.03 -15.13
CA ALA A 107 -5.85 9.37 -15.67
C ALA A 107 -6.12 9.34 -17.19
N ASP A 108 -5.52 8.39 -17.91
CA ASP A 108 -5.72 8.18 -19.34
C ASP A 108 -7.00 7.35 -19.62
N PRO A 109 -7.97 7.87 -20.40
CA PRO A 109 -9.16 7.11 -20.80
C PRO A 109 -8.86 5.77 -21.48
N VAL A 110 -7.79 5.67 -22.28
CA VAL A 110 -7.41 4.44 -22.97
C VAL A 110 -7.05 3.35 -21.96
N VAL A 111 -6.27 3.72 -20.94
CA VAL A 111 -5.90 2.81 -19.85
C VAL A 111 -7.12 2.41 -19.03
N ARG A 112 -8.05 3.35 -18.75
CA ARG A 112 -9.31 3.02 -18.07
C ARG A 112 -10.19 2.06 -18.85
N ASN A 113 -10.28 2.23 -20.17
CA ASN A 113 -11.00 1.31 -21.05
C ASN A 113 -10.40 -0.09 -20.98
N LYS A 114 -9.08 -0.20 -21.16
CA LYS A 114 -8.36 -1.47 -21.05
C LYS A 114 -8.59 -2.15 -19.70
N LEU A 115 -8.49 -1.40 -18.59
CA LEU A 115 -8.74 -1.98 -17.26
C LEU A 115 -10.18 -2.46 -17.12
N TRP A 116 -11.16 -1.69 -17.58
CA TRP A 116 -12.57 -2.05 -17.53
C TRP A 116 -12.87 -3.35 -18.28
N ASP A 117 -12.26 -3.54 -19.45
CA ASP A 117 -12.46 -4.74 -20.27
C ASP A 117 -11.91 -6.00 -19.58
N LEU A 118 -10.89 -5.85 -18.74
CA LEU A 118 -10.33 -6.94 -17.92
C LEU A 118 -11.19 -7.31 -16.69
N ILE A 119 -12.15 -6.47 -16.29
CA ILE A 119 -13.02 -6.79 -15.15
C ILE A 119 -14.04 -7.86 -15.57
N PRO A 120 -14.17 -8.98 -14.84
CA PRO A 120 -15.22 -9.97 -15.12
C PRO A 120 -16.61 -9.35 -15.02
N ASP A 121 -17.51 -9.67 -15.95
CA ASP A 121 -18.86 -9.07 -16.02
C ASP A 121 -19.64 -9.25 -14.72
N SER A 122 -19.51 -10.41 -14.07
CA SER A 122 -20.13 -10.71 -12.77
C SER A 122 -19.66 -9.81 -11.62
N LYS A 123 -18.53 -9.11 -11.78
CA LYS A 123 -17.94 -8.20 -10.80
C LYS A 123 -18.01 -6.73 -11.24
N LYS A 124 -18.44 -6.44 -12.47
CA LYS A 124 -18.52 -5.06 -12.97
C LYS A 124 -19.57 -4.26 -12.17
N ILE A 125 -19.14 -3.09 -11.70
CA ILE A 125 -20.05 -2.02 -11.26
C ILE A 125 -20.54 -1.25 -12.47
N SER A 126 -21.48 -0.31 -12.32
CA SER A 126 -21.90 0.52 -13.47
C SER A 126 -20.72 1.33 -14.04
N ARG A 127 -20.69 1.51 -15.37
CA ARG A 127 -19.61 2.23 -16.06
C ARG A 127 -19.40 3.64 -15.50
N LYS A 128 -20.49 4.37 -15.24
CA LYS A 128 -20.46 5.70 -14.62
C LYS A 128 -19.78 5.67 -13.24
N LYS A 129 -20.04 4.66 -12.42
CA LYS A 129 -19.43 4.50 -11.08
C LYS A 129 -17.94 4.15 -11.19
N PHE A 130 -17.58 3.30 -12.15
CA PHE A 130 -16.18 2.98 -12.44
C PHE A 130 -15.40 4.22 -12.85
N GLU A 131 -15.88 5.00 -13.83
CA GLU A 131 -15.21 6.22 -14.30
C GLU A 131 -14.95 7.22 -13.16
N LYS A 132 -15.98 7.46 -12.33
CA LYS A 132 -15.87 8.33 -11.15
C LYS A 132 -14.80 7.83 -10.18
N LYS A 133 -14.81 6.54 -9.86
CA LYS A 133 -13.82 5.94 -8.96
C LYS A 133 -12.41 5.97 -9.57
N ALA A 134 -12.25 5.60 -10.83
CA ALA A 134 -10.96 5.51 -11.50
C ALA A 134 -10.28 6.89 -11.59
N THR A 135 -11.04 7.93 -11.91
CA THR A 135 -10.54 9.32 -11.95
C THR A 135 -10.12 9.82 -10.56
N ALA A 136 -10.92 9.55 -9.52
CA ALA A 136 -10.55 9.93 -8.16
C ALA A 136 -9.31 9.18 -7.67
N ARG A 137 -9.23 7.88 -7.97
CA ARG A 137 -8.11 7.02 -7.59
C ARG A 137 -6.83 7.40 -8.33
N SER A 138 -6.88 7.77 -9.60
CA SER A 138 -5.68 8.16 -10.35
C SER A 138 -5.02 9.40 -9.78
N LYS A 139 -5.79 10.43 -9.42
CA LYS A 139 -5.28 11.64 -8.78
C LYS A 139 -4.60 11.34 -7.45
N TRP A 140 -5.24 10.54 -6.60
CA TRP A 140 -4.68 10.12 -5.31
C TRP A 140 -3.42 9.27 -5.49
N ALA A 141 -3.47 8.24 -6.33
CA ALA A 141 -2.35 7.34 -6.58
C ALA A 141 -1.14 8.06 -7.17
N TYR A 142 -1.36 9.09 -7.99
CA TYR A 142 -0.27 9.92 -8.49
C TYR A 142 0.45 10.67 -7.38
N ALA A 143 -0.27 11.19 -6.38
CA ALA A 143 0.34 11.81 -5.21
C ALA A 143 1.13 10.80 -4.37
N GLU A 144 0.57 9.61 -4.14
CA GLU A 144 1.23 8.53 -3.41
C GLU A 144 2.45 7.98 -4.14
N LEU A 145 2.40 7.84 -5.48
CA LEU A 145 3.55 7.43 -6.30
C LEU A 145 4.70 8.42 -6.18
N LYS A 146 4.40 9.73 -6.18
CA LYS A 146 5.42 10.76 -5.95
C LYS A 146 6.01 10.66 -4.55
N ALA A 147 5.18 10.44 -3.53
CA ALA A 147 5.65 10.24 -2.16
C ALA A 147 6.53 8.98 -2.05
N PHE A 148 6.13 7.89 -2.69
CA PHE A 148 6.85 6.63 -2.73
C PHE A 148 8.25 6.78 -3.34
N LEU A 149 8.34 7.40 -4.52
CA LEU A 149 9.63 7.59 -5.18
C LEU A 149 10.54 8.57 -4.44
N LYS A 150 9.98 9.57 -3.73
CA LYS A 150 10.75 10.42 -2.81
C LYS A 150 11.27 9.61 -1.62
N TYR A 151 10.41 8.79 -1.02
CA TYR A 151 10.77 7.93 0.10
C TYR A 151 11.90 6.95 -0.28
N THR A 152 11.75 6.18 -1.35
CA THR A 152 12.76 5.21 -1.75
C THR A 152 14.08 5.86 -2.16
N ASN A 153 14.03 7.03 -2.81
CA ASN A 153 15.23 7.80 -3.11
C ASN A 153 15.93 8.32 -1.85
N ARG A 154 15.18 8.74 -0.82
CA ARG A 154 15.74 9.20 0.48
C ARG A 154 16.46 8.06 1.20
N GLU A 155 15.89 6.86 1.15
CA GLU A 155 16.43 5.68 1.84
C GLU A 155 17.44 4.86 1.03
N GLY A 156 17.66 5.23 -0.23
CA GLY A 156 18.49 4.43 -1.14
C GLY A 156 17.87 3.06 -1.49
N PHE A 157 16.56 2.88 -1.30
CA PHE A 157 15.86 1.66 -1.68
C PHE A 157 15.59 1.62 -3.18
N ASP A 158 15.65 0.43 -3.75
CA ASP A 158 15.17 0.20 -5.11
C ASP A 158 13.62 0.22 -5.13
N PRO A 159 12.97 1.20 -5.77
CA PRO A 159 11.51 1.27 -5.80
C PRO A 159 10.85 0.06 -6.49
N ALA A 160 11.54 -0.62 -7.40
CA ALA A 160 10.98 -1.78 -8.09
C ALA A 160 10.99 -3.07 -7.24
N SER A 161 11.67 -3.07 -6.09
CA SER A 161 11.78 -4.24 -5.22
C SER A 161 10.93 -4.15 -3.95
N ILE A 162 10.17 -3.07 -3.74
CA ILE A 162 9.39 -2.89 -2.51
C ILE A 162 8.03 -3.58 -2.63
N PRO A 163 7.76 -4.63 -1.83
CA PRO A 163 6.45 -5.24 -1.78
C PRO A 163 5.46 -4.34 -1.01
N GLY A 164 4.18 -4.59 -1.22
CA GLY A 164 3.09 -3.91 -0.55
C GLY A 164 1.74 -4.55 -0.81
N SER A 165 0.71 -3.91 -0.27
CA SER A 165 -0.67 -4.32 -0.49
C SER A 165 -1.13 -4.07 -1.92
N PHE A 166 -2.31 -4.61 -2.25
CA PHE A 166 -2.99 -4.32 -3.51
C PHE A 166 -3.44 -2.86 -3.65
N ALA A 167 -3.36 -2.05 -2.59
CA ALA A 167 -3.58 -0.60 -2.60
C ALA A 167 -2.28 0.22 -2.60
N GLY A 168 -1.11 -0.41 -2.48
CA GLY A 168 0.19 0.26 -2.42
C GLY A 168 0.63 0.68 -1.00
N ALA A 169 0.06 0.08 0.03
CA ALA A 169 0.52 0.24 1.42
C ALA A 169 1.80 -0.57 1.66
N VAL A 170 2.73 -0.05 2.46
CA VAL A 170 4.09 -0.60 2.60
C VAL A 170 4.39 -0.99 4.04
N GLY A 171 5.04 -2.14 4.20
CA GLY A 171 5.70 -2.57 5.43
C GLY A 171 4.74 -3.07 6.52
N VAL A 172 5.30 -3.27 7.73
CA VAL A 172 4.62 -3.90 8.87
C VAL A 172 3.41 -3.09 9.36
N ALA A 173 3.47 -1.76 9.21
CA ALA A 173 2.39 -0.85 9.60
C ALA A 173 1.42 -0.52 8.45
N GLN A 174 1.63 -1.08 7.24
CA GLN A 174 0.82 -0.81 6.05
C GLN A 174 0.60 0.69 5.80
N PHE A 175 1.67 1.48 5.90
CA PHE A 175 1.57 2.91 5.64
C PHE A 175 1.47 3.17 4.14
N MET A 176 0.56 4.08 3.78
CA MET A 176 0.65 4.74 2.47
C MET A 176 1.95 5.56 2.40
N PRO A 177 2.60 5.68 1.23
CA PRO A 177 3.88 6.37 1.10
C PRO A 177 3.89 7.82 1.63
N SER A 178 2.80 8.56 1.47
CA SER A 178 2.67 9.91 2.04
C SER A 178 2.76 9.91 3.57
N SER A 179 2.13 8.94 4.23
CA SER A 179 2.21 8.74 5.69
C SER A 179 3.64 8.39 6.14
N ILE A 180 4.39 7.62 5.34
CA ILE A 180 5.80 7.32 5.65
C ILE A 180 6.62 8.60 5.69
N LEU A 181 6.46 9.47 4.70
CA LEU A 181 7.19 10.74 4.66
C LEU A 181 6.82 11.66 5.83
N ALA A 182 5.56 11.66 6.25
CA ALA A 182 5.08 12.54 7.31
C ALA A 182 5.41 12.03 8.72
N TYR A 183 5.27 10.73 8.97
CA TYR A 183 5.20 10.20 10.32
C TYR A 183 6.30 9.21 10.67
N ARG A 184 7.07 8.69 9.72
CA ARG A 184 8.12 7.73 10.09
C ARG A 184 9.18 8.40 10.96
N LYS A 185 9.79 7.60 11.83
CA LYS A 185 10.91 7.97 12.70
C LYS A 185 11.92 6.83 12.67
N ASP A 186 13.20 7.20 12.69
CA ASP A 186 14.33 6.25 12.74
C ASP A 186 14.64 5.86 14.21
#